data_AF-A0A936BSW5-F1
#
_entry.id   AF-A0A936BSW5-F1
#
_cell.length_a   1.000
_cell.length_b   1.000
_cell.length_c   1.000
_cell.angle_alpha   90.00
_cell.angle_beta   90.00
_cell.angle_gamma   90.00
#
_symmetry.space_group_name_H-M   'P 1'
#
loop_
_entity.id
_entity.type
_entity.pdbx_description
1 polymer ?
#
loop_
_entity_poly.entity_id
_entity_poly.type
_entity_poly.pdbx_seq_one_letter_code
_entity_poly.pdbx_strand_id
1 'polypeptide(L)'
;MRHTPLPLLLSLLLAACGGHAPAGPAPTPMNTALRAELELLGREDQAAREGFGAAAAGNDTAYMRRLLRGDSARVARLKQIVGTHGWPGKSLVGEEAAGAAWLILQHTDDVAWQASMLPVLLDEAKAGEVKLSEVALLTDRVLVRQGKPQRYGNSFSVRDGRLVADPIEDLAGLEGRRREMGLPTMREYVKGLGEAFKLPVEWPPRGLGGGARGVRRGVAGMAAGEGPIGGAPGWCSWRRAVALWSWGFRVAWMRRLLVPTPLQPNSGGLGGSHGLPVRGGLGGEGERFH
;
A
#
# COMPACT_ATOMS: atom_id res chain seq x y z
N MET A 1 58.60 -66.89 46.49
CA MET A 1 57.90 -66.85 45.19
C MET A 1 56.62 -66.05 45.39
N ARG A 2 56.58 -64.80 44.91
CA ARG A 2 55.42 -63.91 44.98
C ARG A 2 54.92 -63.73 43.55
N HIS A 3 53.66 -64.10 43.26
CA HIS A 3 52.89 -63.44 42.22
C HIS A 3 51.41 -63.40 42.62
N THR A 4 50.89 -62.18 42.53
CA THR A 4 49.57 -61.64 42.87
C THR A 4 48.53 -61.90 41.77
N PRO A 5 47.22 -61.79 42.06
CA PRO A 5 46.15 -62.02 41.08
C PRO A 5 45.91 -60.80 40.17
N LEU A 6 45.50 -61.03 38.93
CA LEU A 6 45.12 -60.02 37.93
C LEU A 6 43.58 -59.95 37.80
N PRO A 7 42.94 -58.77 37.74
CA PRO A 7 41.48 -58.63 37.73
C PRO A 7 40.88 -58.62 36.32
N LEU A 8 39.64 -59.12 36.22
CA LEU A 8 38.73 -58.96 35.09
C LEU A 8 38.28 -57.49 34.97
N LEU A 9 38.63 -56.83 33.86
CA LEU A 9 38.06 -55.53 33.46
C LEU A 9 37.06 -55.76 32.31
N LEU A 10 35.78 -55.60 32.63
CA LEU A 10 34.66 -55.57 31.69
C LEU A 10 34.61 -54.19 31.02
N SER A 11 35.18 -54.08 29.83
CA SER A 11 35.10 -52.86 29.02
C SER A 11 33.80 -52.83 28.21
N LEU A 12 32.83 -52.06 28.70
CA LEU A 12 31.58 -51.74 28.01
C LEU A 12 31.88 -50.68 26.91
N LEU A 13 31.99 -51.11 25.65
CA LEU A 13 32.06 -50.21 24.50
C LEU A 13 30.65 -49.74 24.12
N LEU A 14 30.25 -48.54 24.55
CA LEU A 14 29.12 -47.83 23.95
C LEU A 14 29.53 -47.33 22.56
N ALA A 15 28.98 -47.95 21.52
CA ALA A 15 29.02 -47.42 20.17
C ALA A 15 28.10 -46.18 20.08
N ALA A 16 28.70 -44.99 20.10
CA ALA A 16 28.00 -43.76 19.77
C ALA A 16 27.83 -43.66 18.25
N CYS A 17 26.71 -44.16 17.72
CA CYS A 17 26.26 -43.81 16.36
C CYS A 17 25.68 -42.39 16.37
N GLY A 18 26.56 -41.39 16.46
CA GLY A 18 26.21 -39.99 16.23
C GLY A 18 26.16 -39.70 14.74
N GLY A 19 25.02 -39.97 14.11
CA GLY A 19 24.76 -39.53 12.74
C GLY A 19 24.75 -38.01 12.68
N HIS A 20 25.84 -37.40 12.19
CA HIS A 20 25.85 -36.00 11.79
C HIS A 20 24.95 -35.88 10.56
N ALA A 21 23.74 -35.35 10.75
CA ALA A 21 22.97 -34.84 9.63
C ALA A 21 23.83 -33.80 8.89
N PRO A 22 23.87 -33.82 7.54
CA PRO A 22 24.61 -32.82 6.80
C PRO A 22 24.09 -31.44 7.19
N ALA A 23 24.99 -30.54 7.58
CA ALA A 23 24.67 -29.15 7.84
C ALA A 23 23.95 -28.60 6.59
N GLY A 24 22.75 -28.05 6.79
CA GLY A 24 22.03 -27.36 5.72
C GLY A 24 22.90 -26.27 5.08
N PRO A 25 22.58 -25.82 3.86
CA PRO A 25 23.34 -24.78 3.19
C PRO A 25 23.52 -23.58 4.13
N ALA A 26 24.76 -23.11 4.26
CA ALA A 26 25.07 -21.94 5.06
C ALA A 26 24.18 -20.77 4.59
N PRO A 27 23.61 -19.97 5.52
CA PRO A 27 22.77 -18.84 5.14
C PRO A 27 23.56 -17.95 4.18
N THR A 28 22.95 -17.62 3.04
CA THR A 28 23.57 -16.73 2.07
C THR A 28 23.90 -15.41 2.76
N PRO A 29 25.13 -14.90 2.65
CA PRO A 29 25.49 -13.65 3.29
C PRO A 29 24.62 -12.52 2.74
N MET A 30 24.11 -11.69 3.66
CA MET A 30 23.27 -10.53 3.34
C MET A 30 23.97 -9.61 2.33
N ASN A 31 23.22 -9.12 1.34
CA ASN A 31 23.73 -8.22 0.32
C ASN A 31 23.85 -6.79 0.88
N THR A 32 25.03 -6.46 1.40
CA THR A 32 25.29 -5.18 2.08
C THR A 32 25.20 -3.96 1.14
N ALA A 33 25.58 -4.11 -0.12
CA ALA A 33 25.49 -3.04 -1.11
C ALA A 33 24.03 -2.73 -1.46
N LEU A 34 23.23 -3.75 -1.75
CA LEU A 34 21.81 -3.58 -2.06
C LEU A 34 21.03 -3.06 -0.84
N ARG A 35 21.39 -3.54 0.36
CA ARG A 35 20.87 -3.00 1.62
C ARG A 35 21.09 -1.49 1.72
N ALA A 36 22.34 -1.05 1.59
CA ALA A 36 22.69 0.37 1.72
C ALA A 36 21.97 1.23 0.67
N GLU A 37 21.82 0.72 -0.54
CA GLU A 37 21.05 1.37 -1.60
C GLU A 37 19.57 1.52 -1.22
N LEU A 38 18.89 0.45 -0.81
CA LEU A 38 17.47 0.49 -0.45
C LEU A 38 17.21 1.37 0.78
N GLU A 39 18.09 1.34 1.78
CA GLU A 39 18.00 2.24 2.93
C GLU A 39 18.14 3.71 2.50
N LEU A 40 19.02 4.03 1.56
CA LEU A 40 19.13 5.37 0.99
C LEU A 40 17.84 5.78 0.25
N LEU A 41 17.33 4.94 -0.65
CA LEU A 41 16.10 5.21 -1.38
C LEU A 41 14.91 5.40 -0.42
N GLY A 42 14.85 4.62 0.66
CA GLY A 42 13.88 4.75 1.72
C GLY A 42 13.98 6.09 2.45
N ARG A 43 15.20 6.50 2.86
CA ARG A 43 15.39 7.81 3.49
C ARG A 43 14.97 8.97 2.58
N GLU A 44 15.32 8.91 1.29
CA GLU A 44 14.92 9.93 0.32
C GLU A 44 13.41 9.97 0.08
N ASP A 45 12.77 8.80 0.02
CA ASP A 45 11.32 8.68 -0.10
C ASP A 45 10.60 9.38 1.06
N GLN A 46 11.08 9.16 2.28
CA GLN A 46 10.51 9.73 3.50
C GLN A 46 10.84 11.21 3.66
N ALA A 47 12.06 11.63 3.33
CA ALA A 47 12.44 13.05 3.35
C ALA A 47 11.64 13.87 2.33
N ALA A 48 11.36 13.33 1.14
CA ALA A 48 10.55 14.00 0.13
C ALA A 48 9.10 14.28 0.58
N ARG A 49 8.65 13.58 1.62
CA ARG A 49 7.32 13.65 2.22
C ARG A 49 7.23 14.63 3.40
N GLU A 50 8.35 15.15 3.86
CA GLU A 50 8.35 16.23 4.85
C GLU A 50 7.57 17.45 4.30
N GLY A 51 6.67 18.00 5.13
CA GLY A 51 5.84 19.14 4.75
C GLY A 51 4.67 18.85 3.80
N PHE A 52 4.43 17.59 3.40
CA PHE A 52 3.34 17.23 2.48
C PHE A 52 1.97 17.72 2.94
N GLY A 53 1.69 17.63 4.25
CA GLY A 53 0.41 18.07 4.82
C GLY A 53 0.14 19.56 4.55
N ALA A 54 1.15 20.41 4.77
CA ALA A 54 1.08 21.85 4.50
C ALA A 54 1.02 22.13 3.00
N ALA A 55 1.92 21.52 2.23
CA ALA A 55 1.97 21.66 0.77
C ALA A 55 0.61 21.36 0.16
N ALA A 56 -0.01 20.28 0.59
CA ALA A 56 -1.25 19.87 -0.02
C ALA A 56 -2.47 20.63 0.54
N ALA A 57 -2.42 21.16 1.77
CA ALA A 57 -3.44 22.10 2.26
C ALA A 57 -3.39 23.43 1.49
N GLY A 58 -2.18 23.87 1.11
CA GLY A 58 -1.96 25.03 0.26
C GLY A 58 -2.10 24.77 -1.24
N ASN A 59 -2.51 23.55 -1.66
CA ASN A 59 -2.60 23.14 -3.06
C ASN A 59 -1.30 23.38 -3.86
N ASP A 60 -0.14 23.18 -3.23
CA ASP A 60 1.19 23.38 -3.82
C ASP A 60 1.49 22.32 -4.89
N THR A 61 1.17 22.67 -6.13
CA THR A 61 1.41 21.80 -7.28
C THR A 61 2.89 21.62 -7.62
N ALA A 62 3.78 22.52 -7.18
CA ALA A 62 5.22 22.40 -7.43
C ALA A 62 5.83 21.34 -6.51
N TYR A 63 5.42 21.33 -5.24
CA TYR A 63 5.73 20.27 -4.29
C TYR A 63 5.27 18.90 -4.82
N MET A 64 4.00 18.80 -5.23
CA MET A 64 3.43 17.52 -5.69
C MET A 64 4.14 17.00 -6.94
N ARG A 65 4.46 17.87 -7.90
CA ARG A 65 5.25 17.49 -9.07
C ARG A 65 6.66 16.99 -8.72
N ARG A 66 7.32 17.61 -7.73
CA ARG A 66 8.64 17.16 -7.27
C ARG A 66 8.56 15.79 -6.58
N LEU A 67 7.55 15.60 -5.72
CA LEU A 67 7.30 14.32 -5.05
C LEU A 67 7.09 13.19 -6.07
N LEU A 68 6.17 13.38 -7.02
CA LEU A 68 5.84 12.38 -8.03
C LEU A 68 7.02 12.04 -8.95
N ARG A 69 7.86 13.02 -9.32
CA ARG A 69 9.09 12.76 -10.08
C ARG A 69 10.07 11.90 -9.29
N GLY A 70 10.27 12.21 -8.02
CA GLY A 70 11.12 11.40 -7.15
C GLY A 70 10.58 9.97 -7.02
N ASP A 71 9.28 9.83 -6.76
CA ASP A 71 8.66 8.51 -6.58
C ASP A 71 8.79 7.67 -7.85
N SER A 72 8.59 8.29 -9.03
CA SER A 72 8.79 7.63 -10.32
C SER A 72 10.24 7.12 -10.50
N ALA A 73 11.24 7.90 -10.10
CA ALA A 73 12.64 7.49 -10.18
C ALA A 73 12.95 6.31 -9.24
N ARG A 74 12.49 6.35 -7.98
CA ARG A 74 12.64 5.26 -7.02
C ARG A 74 11.92 3.98 -7.46
N VAL A 75 10.72 4.12 -8.01
CA VAL A 75 9.95 3.00 -8.57
C VAL A 75 10.68 2.36 -9.75
N ALA A 76 11.24 3.17 -10.66
CA ALA A 76 12.03 2.64 -11.78
C ALA A 76 13.23 1.84 -11.26
N ARG A 77 13.91 2.34 -10.22
CA ARG A 77 15.01 1.61 -9.59
C ARG A 77 14.55 0.34 -8.89
N LEU A 78 13.46 0.38 -8.13
CA LEU A 78 12.91 -0.81 -7.46
C LEU A 78 12.49 -1.88 -8.47
N LYS A 79 11.91 -1.51 -9.62
CA LYS A 79 11.61 -2.46 -10.71
C LYS A 79 12.86 -3.18 -11.22
N GLN A 80 13.99 -2.47 -11.35
CA GLN A 80 15.27 -3.09 -11.73
C GLN A 80 15.78 -4.04 -10.64
N ILE A 81 15.70 -3.63 -9.38
CA ILE A 81 16.09 -4.47 -8.23
C ILE A 81 15.27 -5.76 -8.23
N VAL A 82 13.94 -5.65 -8.36
CA VAL A 82 13.03 -6.81 -8.41
C VAL A 82 13.33 -7.70 -9.62
N GLY A 83 13.64 -7.12 -10.78
CA GLY A 83 13.99 -7.87 -11.98
C GLY A 83 15.30 -8.66 -11.86
N THR A 84 16.25 -8.19 -11.06
CA THR A 84 17.57 -8.85 -10.89
C THR A 84 17.61 -9.80 -9.69
N HIS A 85 16.96 -9.44 -8.59
CA HIS A 85 17.11 -10.11 -7.30
C HIS A 85 15.84 -10.81 -6.80
N GLY A 86 14.71 -10.68 -7.50
CA GLY A 86 13.40 -10.97 -6.92
C GLY A 86 13.02 -9.91 -5.87
N TRP A 87 11.99 -10.19 -5.07
CA TRP A 87 11.63 -9.25 -4.01
C TRP A 87 12.76 -9.15 -2.99
N PRO A 88 13.26 -7.94 -2.65
CA PRO A 88 14.36 -7.78 -1.70
C PRO A 88 13.85 -7.95 -0.26
N GLY A 89 13.57 -9.20 0.13
CA GLY A 89 13.12 -9.60 1.45
C GLY A 89 14.17 -9.38 2.55
N LYS A 90 13.73 -9.43 3.81
CA LYS A 90 14.56 -9.13 4.98
C LYS A 90 15.81 -10.03 5.09
N SER A 91 15.78 -11.27 4.60
CA SER A 91 16.94 -12.16 4.61
C SER A 91 18.01 -11.73 3.61
N LEU A 92 17.61 -11.08 2.51
CA LEU A 92 18.56 -10.59 1.50
C LEU A 92 19.18 -9.25 1.90
N VAL A 93 18.38 -8.33 2.46
CA VAL A 93 18.78 -6.92 2.63
C VAL A 93 18.61 -6.37 4.05
N GLY A 94 18.08 -7.16 4.99
CA GLY A 94 17.74 -6.70 6.33
C GLY A 94 16.34 -6.05 6.40
N GLU A 95 15.79 -5.96 7.62
CA GLU A 95 14.39 -5.51 7.83
C GLU A 95 14.14 -4.06 7.38
N GLU A 96 15.10 -3.15 7.63
CA GLU A 96 14.95 -1.73 7.25
C GLU A 96 14.89 -1.54 5.73
N ALA A 97 15.82 -2.14 4.99
CA ALA A 97 15.86 -2.09 3.54
C ALA A 97 14.65 -2.77 2.88
N ALA A 98 14.20 -3.91 3.43
CA ALA A 98 12.99 -4.58 2.96
C ALA A 98 11.74 -3.70 3.16
N GLY A 99 11.65 -3.01 4.32
CA GLY A 99 10.62 -2.02 4.57
C GLY A 99 10.67 -0.84 3.60
N ALA A 100 11.87 -0.37 3.24
CA ALA A 100 12.04 0.68 2.23
C ALA A 100 11.53 0.26 0.85
N ALA A 101 11.83 -0.97 0.42
CA ALA A 101 11.31 -1.52 -0.83
C ALA A 101 9.76 -1.56 -0.83
N TRP A 102 9.16 -2.00 0.28
CA TRP A 102 7.70 -2.01 0.43
C TRP A 102 7.10 -0.58 0.36
N LEU A 103 7.71 0.41 1.02
CA LEU A 103 7.25 1.80 0.97
C LEU A 103 7.28 2.37 -0.46
N ILE A 104 8.37 2.14 -1.20
CA ILE A 104 8.50 2.60 -2.58
C ILE A 104 7.43 1.96 -3.47
N LEU A 105 7.17 0.66 -3.32
CA LEU A 105 6.07 -0.02 -4.00
C LEU A 105 4.70 0.57 -3.59
N GLN A 106 4.50 0.86 -2.32
CA GLN A 106 3.24 1.44 -1.82
C GLN A 106 2.97 2.84 -2.41
N HIS A 107 4.03 3.60 -2.67
CA HIS A 107 3.99 4.98 -3.12
C HIS A 107 3.92 5.18 -4.63
N THR A 108 4.16 4.14 -5.43
CA THR A 108 4.00 4.25 -6.88
C THR A 108 2.58 4.65 -7.29
N ASP A 109 2.46 5.36 -8.41
CA ASP A 109 1.19 5.60 -9.10
C ASP A 109 0.84 4.50 -10.11
N ASP A 110 1.74 3.54 -10.33
CA ASP A 110 1.52 2.40 -11.21
C ASP A 110 0.68 1.32 -10.52
N VAL A 111 -0.65 1.50 -10.56
CA VAL A 111 -1.62 0.57 -9.93
C VAL A 111 -1.54 -0.83 -10.53
N ALA A 112 -1.23 -0.95 -11.83
CA ALA A 112 -1.09 -2.24 -12.48
C ALA A 112 0.11 -3.01 -11.91
N TRP A 113 1.24 -2.32 -11.72
CA TRP A 113 2.41 -2.92 -11.09
C TRP A 113 2.19 -3.25 -9.61
N GLN A 114 1.48 -2.39 -8.84
CA GLN A 114 1.07 -2.73 -7.47
C GLN A 114 0.26 -4.03 -7.43
N ALA A 115 -0.72 -4.15 -8.33
CA ALA A 115 -1.55 -5.34 -8.41
C ALA A 115 -0.75 -6.59 -8.80
N SER A 116 0.19 -6.48 -9.74
CA SER A 116 1.05 -7.61 -10.13
C SER A 116 2.00 -8.07 -9.03
N MET A 117 2.32 -7.19 -8.07
CA MET A 117 3.18 -7.53 -6.93
C MET A 117 2.43 -8.23 -5.78
N LEU A 118 1.10 -8.18 -5.73
CA LEU A 118 0.34 -8.80 -4.64
C LEU A 118 0.59 -10.31 -4.48
N PRO A 119 0.57 -11.13 -5.54
CA PRO A 119 0.90 -12.56 -5.43
C PRO A 119 2.34 -12.79 -4.93
N VAL A 120 3.30 -12.01 -5.43
CA VAL A 120 4.71 -12.08 -5.01
C VAL A 120 4.83 -11.78 -3.52
N LEU A 121 4.28 -10.65 -3.05
CA LEU A 121 4.34 -10.30 -1.63
C LEU A 121 3.61 -11.30 -0.74
N LEU A 122 2.55 -11.96 -1.23
CA LEU A 122 1.85 -12.98 -0.48
C LEU A 122 2.73 -14.23 -0.31
N ASP A 123 3.48 -14.63 -1.33
CA ASP A 123 4.40 -15.76 -1.24
C ASP A 123 5.62 -15.42 -0.36
N GLU A 124 6.17 -14.21 -0.48
CA GLU A 124 7.21 -13.70 0.41
C GLU A 124 6.72 -13.62 1.88
N ALA A 125 5.45 -13.26 2.10
CA ALA A 125 4.88 -13.25 3.44
C ALA A 125 4.73 -14.66 4.04
N LYS A 126 4.40 -15.67 3.22
CA LYS A 126 4.41 -17.09 3.67
C LYS A 126 5.82 -17.56 4.02
N ALA A 127 6.84 -17.06 3.33
CA ALA A 127 8.25 -17.28 3.66
C ALA A 127 8.73 -16.45 4.88
N GLY A 128 7.90 -15.54 5.39
CA GLY A 128 8.24 -14.66 6.49
C GLY A 128 9.12 -13.46 6.10
N GLU A 129 9.32 -13.22 4.81
CA GLU A 129 10.16 -12.15 4.26
C GLU A 129 9.44 -10.80 4.19
N VAL A 130 8.11 -10.83 4.17
CA VAL A 130 7.20 -9.66 4.15
C VAL A 130 6.16 -9.79 5.26
N LYS A 131 5.73 -8.68 5.87
CA LYS A 131 4.69 -8.74 6.91
C LYS A 131 3.31 -8.95 6.25
N LEU A 132 2.48 -9.85 6.80
CA LEU A 132 1.09 -9.98 6.32
C LEU A 132 0.34 -8.64 6.36
N SER A 133 0.62 -7.80 7.36
CA SER A 133 0.04 -6.46 7.43
C SER A 133 0.31 -5.67 6.16
N GLU A 134 1.55 -5.65 5.66
CA GLU A 134 1.99 -4.94 4.45
C GLU A 134 1.25 -5.40 3.19
N VAL A 135 0.92 -6.69 3.10
CA VAL A 135 0.07 -7.25 2.02
C VAL A 135 -1.35 -6.70 2.12
N ALA A 136 -1.94 -6.64 3.32
CA ALA A 136 -3.28 -6.09 3.52
C ALA A 136 -3.37 -4.59 3.19
N LEU A 137 -2.31 -3.83 3.53
CA LEU A 137 -2.22 -2.39 3.21
C LEU A 137 -2.21 -2.18 1.68
N LEU A 138 -1.37 -2.92 0.96
CA LEU A 138 -1.28 -2.81 -0.50
C LEU A 138 -2.56 -3.29 -1.18
N THR A 139 -3.16 -4.37 -0.67
CA THR A 139 -4.42 -4.92 -1.20
C THR A 139 -5.52 -3.87 -1.19
N ASP A 140 -5.77 -3.24 -0.04
CA ASP A 140 -6.80 -2.22 0.08
C ASP A 140 -6.50 -1.00 -0.79
N ARG A 141 -5.24 -0.59 -0.91
CA ARG A 141 -4.85 0.50 -1.82
C ARG A 141 -5.19 0.16 -3.28
N VAL A 142 -4.83 -1.04 -3.74
CA VAL A 142 -5.13 -1.48 -5.10
C VAL A 142 -6.64 -1.53 -5.34
N LEU A 143 -7.40 -2.09 -4.41
CA LEU A 143 -8.87 -2.16 -4.51
C LEU A 143 -9.50 -0.77 -4.61
N VAL A 144 -9.15 0.14 -3.70
CA VAL A 144 -9.69 1.51 -3.69
C VAL A 144 -9.31 2.27 -4.97
N ARG A 145 -8.07 2.15 -5.44
CA ARG A 145 -7.64 2.78 -6.71
C ARG A 145 -8.30 2.16 -7.95
N GLN A 146 -8.81 0.95 -7.84
CA GLN A 146 -9.66 0.30 -8.86
C GLN A 146 -11.16 0.59 -8.67
N GLY A 147 -11.54 1.45 -7.73
CA GLY A 147 -12.95 1.77 -7.43
C GLY A 147 -13.72 0.65 -6.74
N LYS A 148 -13.02 -0.33 -6.16
CA LYS A 148 -13.61 -1.47 -5.45
C LYS A 148 -13.62 -1.22 -3.94
N PRO A 149 -14.57 -1.83 -3.20
CA PRO A 149 -14.52 -1.84 -1.75
C PRO A 149 -13.23 -2.49 -1.23
N GLN A 150 -12.70 -1.96 -0.15
CA GLN A 150 -11.54 -2.51 0.55
C GLN A 150 -11.91 -3.75 1.37
N ARG A 151 -10.93 -4.61 1.62
CA ARG A 151 -11.07 -5.88 2.34
C ARG A 151 -10.74 -5.74 3.83
N TYR A 152 -9.72 -4.96 4.16
CA TYR A 152 -9.17 -4.86 5.51
C TYR A 152 -9.41 -3.51 6.20
N GLY A 153 -10.01 -2.54 5.50
CA GLY A 153 -10.43 -1.25 6.04
C GLY A 153 -9.30 -0.24 6.26
N ASN A 154 -8.26 -0.30 5.46
CA ASN A 154 -7.02 0.45 5.63
C ASN A 154 -6.98 1.84 4.97
N SER A 155 -7.98 2.17 4.16
CA SER A 155 -8.02 3.36 3.31
C SER A 155 -9.10 4.34 3.78
N PHE A 156 -8.68 5.60 3.93
CA PHE A 156 -9.49 6.71 4.41
C PHE A 156 -9.29 7.96 3.55
N SER A 157 -10.38 8.51 3.04
CA SER A 157 -10.40 9.77 2.30
C SER A 157 -10.63 10.96 3.23
N VAL A 158 -9.98 12.10 2.98
CA VAL A 158 -10.38 13.36 3.62
C VAL A 158 -11.64 13.89 2.93
N ARG A 159 -12.73 14.07 3.68
CA ARG A 159 -13.99 14.67 3.23
C ARG A 159 -14.47 15.65 4.29
N ASP A 160 -14.72 16.90 3.92
CA ASP A 160 -15.22 17.96 4.82
C ASP A 160 -14.44 18.08 6.13
N GLY A 161 -13.11 18.04 6.05
CA GLY A 161 -12.22 18.15 7.21
C GLY A 161 -12.21 16.90 8.12
N ARG A 162 -12.73 15.76 7.66
CA ARG A 162 -12.75 14.48 8.39
C ARG A 162 -12.05 13.41 7.60
N LEU A 163 -11.44 12.46 8.28
CA LEU A 163 -11.00 11.20 7.67
C LEU A 163 -12.19 10.25 7.61
N VAL A 164 -12.66 9.91 6.42
CA VAL A 164 -13.81 9.02 6.22
C VAL A 164 -13.33 7.75 5.55
N ALA A 165 -13.60 6.59 6.15
CA ALA A 165 -13.23 5.32 5.56
C ALA A 165 -13.87 5.16 4.16
N ASP A 166 -13.12 4.57 3.23
CA ASP A 166 -13.67 4.14 1.95
C ASP A 166 -14.54 2.88 2.10
N PRO A 167 -15.42 2.55 1.12
CA PRO A 167 -16.33 1.41 1.22
C PRO A 167 -15.59 0.11 1.54
N ILE A 168 -16.13 -0.72 2.43
CA ILE A 168 -15.57 -2.04 2.80
C ILE A 168 -16.54 -3.13 2.39
N GLU A 169 -16.01 -4.20 1.81
CA GLU A 169 -16.83 -5.29 1.22
C GLU A 169 -17.72 -5.99 2.25
N ASP A 170 -17.21 -6.21 3.47
CA ASP A 170 -17.94 -6.86 4.56
C ASP A 170 -17.51 -6.29 5.91
N LEU A 171 -18.38 -5.51 6.53
CA LEU A 171 -18.13 -4.92 7.85
C LEU A 171 -18.19 -5.94 8.99
N ALA A 172 -18.99 -6.99 8.87
CA ALA A 172 -19.21 -7.95 9.95
C ALA A 172 -17.99 -8.86 10.15
N GLY A 173 -17.35 -9.31 9.07
CA GLY A 173 -16.14 -10.12 9.10
C GLY A 173 -14.83 -9.35 9.20
N LEU A 174 -14.87 -8.01 9.23
CA LEU A 174 -13.69 -7.15 9.14
C LEU A 174 -12.64 -7.43 10.23
N GLU A 175 -13.05 -7.50 11.50
CA GLU A 175 -12.13 -7.72 12.62
C GLU A 175 -11.43 -9.09 12.53
N GLY A 176 -12.12 -10.11 12.01
CA GLY A 176 -11.52 -11.42 11.75
C GLY A 176 -10.38 -11.32 10.73
N ARG A 177 -10.65 -10.70 9.58
CA ARG A 177 -9.65 -10.49 8.53
C ARG A 177 -8.49 -9.61 8.99
N ARG A 178 -8.74 -8.58 9.81
CA ARG A 178 -7.68 -7.73 10.37
C ARG A 178 -6.76 -8.51 11.29
N ARG A 179 -7.32 -9.33 12.18
CA ARG A 179 -6.55 -10.19 13.09
C ARG A 179 -5.68 -11.18 12.35
N GLU A 180 -6.21 -11.84 11.31
CA GLU A 180 -5.46 -12.79 10.47
C GLU A 180 -4.25 -12.16 9.79
N MET A 181 -4.33 -10.87 9.46
CA MET A 181 -3.24 -10.12 8.82
C MET A 181 -2.31 -9.42 9.82
N GLY A 182 -2.46 -9.67 11.13
CA GLY A 182 -1.67 -9.00 12.16
C GLY A 182 -1.91 -7.49 12.25
N LEU A 183 -3.07 -7.02 11.79
CA LEU A 183 -3.48 -5.61 11.92
C LEU A 183 -4.12 -5.38 13.30
N PRO A 184 -3.99 -4.18 13.88
CA PRO A 184 -4.74 -3.86 15.09
C PRO A 184 -6.23 -3.80 14.79
N THR A 185 -7.04 -3.80 15.85
CA THR A 185 -8.48 -3.65 15.71
C THR A 185 -8.82 -2.36 14.98
N MET A 186 -9.96 -2.29 14.31
CA MET A 186 -10.36 -1.07 13.61
C MET A 186 -10.51 0.10 14.59
N ARG A 187 -10.96 -0.19 15.82
CA ARG A 187 -11.06 0.81 16.91
C ARG A 187 -9.70 1.44 17.23
N GLU A 188 -8.66 0.62 17.42
CA GLU A 188 -7.30 1.11 17.68
C GLU A 188 -6.74 1.88 16.49
N TYR A 189 -7.00 1.38 15.29
CA TYR A 189 -6.52 2.04 14.08
C TYR A 189 -7.15 3.42 13.87
N VAL A 190 -8.47 3.53 14.00
CA VAL A 190 -9.22 4.79 13.92
C VAL A 190 -8.74 5.79 14.97
N LYS A 191 -8.49 5.33 16.21
CA LYS A 191 -7.90 6.17 17.26
C LYS A 191 -6.52 6.68 16.84
N GLY A 192 -5.66 5.80 16.34
CA GLY A 192 -4.32 6.16 15.85
C GLY A 192 -4.35 7.18 14.70
N LEU A 193 -5.27 7.02 13.75
CA LEU A 193 -5.48 7.98 12.67
C LEU A 193 -5.89 9.36 13.19
N GLY A 194 -6.87 9.41 14.12
CA GLY A 194 -7.30 10.68 14.70
C GLY A 194 -6.17 11.40 15.44
N GLU A 195 -5.37 10.66 16.20
CA GLU A 195 -4.21 11.20 16.90
C GLU A 195 -3.12 11.71 15.95
N ALA A 196 -2.85 10.99 14.85
CA ALA A 196 -1.79 11.31 13.90
C ALA A 196 -2.15 12.51 13.03
N PHE A 197 -3.37 12.54 12.49
CA PHE A 197 -3.81 13.57 11.56
C PHE A 197 -4.43 14.78 12.25
N LYS A 198 -4.76 14.69 13.53
CA LYS A 198 -5.50 15.72 14.28
C LYS A 198 -6.84 16.06 13.60
N LEU A 199 -7.45 15.07 12.96
CA LEU A 199 -8.76 15.17 12.30
C LEU A 199 -9.75 14.19 12.94
N PRO A 200 -11.04 14.54 13.02
CA PRO A 200 -12.07 13.57 13.34
C PRO A 200 -12.07 12.43 12.31
N VAL A 201 -12.23 11.20 12.80
CA VAL A 201 -12.30 10.01 11.94
C VAL A 201 -13.73 9.49 11.95
N GLU A 202 -14.31 9.30 10.77
CA GLU A 202 -15.63 8.73 10.56
C GLU A 202 -15.51 7.25 10.17
N TRP A 203 -15.92 6.40 11.11
CA TRP A 203 -15.95 4.96 10.99
C TRP A 203 -17.07 4.38 11.89
N PRO A 204 -17.95 3.49 11.38
CA PRO A 204 -18.16 3.20 9.95
C PRO A 204 -18.68 4.44 9.20
N PRO A 205 -18.44 4.55 7.88
CA PRO A 205 -18.93 5.68 7.09
C PRO A 205 -20.46 5.74 7.13
N ARG A 206 -21.03 6.89 7.49
CA ARG A 206 -22.49 7.08 7.48
C ARG A 206 -22.97 7.15 6.03
N GLY A 207 -24.08 6.47 5.72
CA GLY A 207 -24.76 6.61 4.43
C GLY A 207 -24.32 5.65 3.31
N LEU A 208 -23.46 4.66 3.55
CA LEU A 208 -23.22 3.54 2.61
C LEU A 208 -24.14 2.33 2.85
N GLY A 209 -25.24 2.53 3.59
CA GLY A 209 -26.30 1.54 3.80
C GLY A 209 -27.26 1.46 2.60
N GLY A 210 -26.74 1.08 1.43
CA GLY A 210 -27.50 1.03 0.18
C GLY A 210 -27.20 -0.20 -0.65
N GLY A 211 -27.10 -1.39 -0.03
CA GLY A 211 -26.75 -2.60 -0.77
C GLY A 211 -26.84 -3.92 0.01
N ALA A 212 -27.60 -3.99 1.10
CA ALA A 212 -27.96 -5.27 1.71
C ALA A 212 -29.34 -5.13 2.36
N ARG A 213 -30.39 -5.49 1.61
CA ARG A 213 -31.72 -5.71 2.17
C ARG A 213 -31.72 -7.05 2.91
N GLY A 214 -32.10 -7.00 4.19
CA GLY A 214 -32.24 -8.16 5.09
C GLY A 214 -30.90 -8.49 5.74
N VAL A 215 -30.69 -8.28 7.05
CA VAL A 215 -31.46 -8.81 8.16
C VAL A 215 -31.41 -7.81 9.33
N ARG A 216 -32.57 -7.36 9.80
CA ARG A 216 -32.68 -6.89 11.19
C ARG A 216 -32.82 -8.13 12.07
N ARG A 217 -31.86 -8.38 12.95
CA ARG A 217 -32.09 -8.92 14.30
C ARG A 217 -30.89 -8.56 15.17
N GLY A 218 -31.22 -8.08 16.37
CA GLY A 218 -30.35 -7.26 17.20
C GLY A 218 -29.09 -7.96 17.70
N VAL A 219 -28.09 -7.14 18.00
CA VAL A 219 -26.99 -7.52 18.87
C VAL A 219 -27.13 -6.66 20.12
N ALA A 220 -27.88 -7.19 21.08
CA ALA A 220 -27.74 -6.80 22.47
C ALA A 220 -26.56 -7.62 23.04
N GLY A 221 -25.63 -6.93 23.69
CA GLY A 221 -24.70 -7.49 24.68
C GLY A 221 -23.75 -8.58 24.20
N MET A 222 -22.50 -8.22 23.93
CA MET A 222 -21.38 -9.12 24.18
C MET A 222 -20.24 -8.32 24.78
N ALA A 223 -20.00 -8.60 26.05
CA ALA A 223 -19.00 -8.00 26.91
C ALA A 223 -17.59 -8.23 26.35
N ALA A 224 -16.75 -7.22 26.53
CA ALA A 224 -15.31 -7.32 26.35
C ALA A 224 -14.75 -8.36 27.33
N GLY A 225 -14.23 -9.47 26.80
CA GLY A 225 -13.34 -10.35 27.55
C GLY A 225 -11.95 -9.74 27.56
N GLU A 226 -11.57 -9.12 28.68
CA GLU A 226 -10.17 -8.76 28.94
C GLU A 226 -9.40 -10.04 29.28
N GLY A 227 -8.45 -10.40 28.42
CA GLY A 227 -7.42 -11.40 28.69
C GLY A 227 -6.06 -10.80 28.36
N PRO A 228 -5.01 -11.03 29.16
CA PRO A 228 -3.72 -10.40 28.95
C PRO A 228 -3.03 -11.08 27.77
N ILE A 229 -2.83 -10.36 26.68
CA ILE A 229 -2.02 -10.84 25.56
C ILE A 229 -0.63 -10.22 25.69
N GLY A 230 0.35 -11.10 25.88
CA GLY A 230 1.76 -10.79 26.07
C GLY A 230 2.36 -9.95 24.94
N GLY A 231 3.45 -9.27 25.30
CA GLY A 231 4.06 -8.16 24.56
C GLY A 231 4.31 -8.43 23.08
N ALA A 232 3.65 -7.64 22.23
CA ALA A 232 4.05 -7.39 20.86
C ALA A 232 5.15 -6.30 20.84
N PRO A 233 6.25 -6.47 20.09
CA PRO A 233 7.34 -5.51 20.07
C PRO A 233 6.92 -4.17 19.44
N GLY A 234 7.09 -3.09 20.22
CA GLY A 234 7.39 -1.74 19.73
C GLY A 234 6.28 -0.93 19.06
N TRP A 235 5.30 -0.47 19.84
CA TRP A 235 4.32 0.59 19.47
C TRP A 235 4.94 1.88 18.85
N CYS A 236 6.26 2.09 18.99
CA CYS A 236 6.99 3.25 18.45
C CYS A 236 7.30 3.19 16.93
N SER A 237 7.39 2.01 16.30
CA SER A 237 7.54 1.92 14.84
C SER A 237 6.19 2.18 14.13
N TRP A 238 5.10 1.82 14.80
CA TRP A 238 3.73 1.92 14.30
C TRP A 238 3.25 3.36 14.12
N ARG A 239 3.64 4.28 15.01
CA ARG A 239 3.32 5.72 14.90
C ARG A 239 3.94 6.39 13.67
N ARG A 240 5.15 5.98 13.27
CA ARG A 240 5.78 6.47 12.02
C ARG A 240 5.09 5.87 10.80
N ALA A 241 4.81 4.56 10.81
CA ALA A 241 4.08 3.91 9.72
C ALA A 241 2.71 4.55 9.47
N VAL A 242 1.86 4.73 10.49
CA VAL A 242 0.51 5.35 10.34
C VAL A 242 0.59 6.79 9.82
N ALA A 243 1.57 7.57 10.27
CA ALA A 243 1.74 8.95 9.86
C ALA A 243 2.15 9.11 8.39
N LEU A 244 2.61 8.05 7.71
CA LEU A 244 3.05 8.03 6.30
C LEU A 244 2.14 7.17 5.40
N TRP A 245 1.27 6.38 6.01
CA TRP A 245 0.52 5.32 5.36
C TRP A 245 -0.79 5.76 4.67
N SER A 246 -1.46 6.82 5.15
CA SER A 246 -2.70 7.39 4.56
C SER A 246 -2.48 8.28 3.32
N TRP A 247 -1.29 8.27 2.72
CA TRP A 247 -0.81 9.36 1.86
C TRP A 247 -1.16 9.22 0.37
N GLY A 248 -1.98 8.24 -0.01
CA GLY A 248 -2.41 7.98 -1.39
C GLY A 248 -3.52 8.89 -1.93
N PHE A 249 -4.19 9.67 -1.08
CA PHE A 249 -5.46 10.31 -1.43
C PHE A 249 -5.34 11.61 -2.22
N ARG A 250 -4.26 12.40 -2.05
CA ARG A 250 -4.22 13.73 -2.68
C ARG A 250 -3.84 13.71 -4.17
N VAL A 251 -3.19 12.65 -4.65
CA VAL A 251 -2.80 12.52 -6.08
C VAL A 251 -4.01 12.23 -6.96
N ALA A 252 -4.95 11.37 -6.51
CA ALA A 252 -6.16 11.05 -7.26
C ALA A 252 -7.16 12.23 -7.32
N TRP A 253 -7.27 13.02 -6.25
CA TRP A 253 -8.07 14.24 -6.23
C TRP A 253 -7.49 15.33 -7.16
N MET A 254 -6.17 15.51 -7.19
CA MET A 254 -5.51 16.52 -8.04
C MET A 254 -5.53 16.17 -9.54
N ARG A 255 -5.61 14.89 -9.93
CA ARG A 255 -5.81 14.50 -11.34
C ARG A 255 -7.13 15.04 -11.92
N ARG A 256 -8.15 15.24 -11.08
CA ARG A 256 -9.44 15.83 -11.49
C ARG A 256 -9.38 17.36 -11.67
N LEU A 257 -8.33 18.01 -11.18
CA LEU A 257 -8.07 19.44 -11.35
C LEU A 257 -7.04 19.74 -12.46
N LEU A 258 -6.33 18.72 -12.95
CA LEU A 258 -5.23 18.86 -13.93
C LEU A 258 -5.57 18.33 -15.33
N VAL A 259 -6.71 17.67 -15.52
CA VAL A 259 -7.23 17.34 -16.85
C VAL A 259 -8.38 18.29 -17.15
N PRO A 260 -8.23 19.28 -18.06
CA PRO A 260 -9.37 20.03 -18.52
C PRO A 260 -10.38 19.06 -19.11
N THR A 261 -11.64 19.18 -18.71
CA THR A 261 -12.76 18.48 -19.33
C THR A 261 -12.64 18.67 -20.84
N PRO A 262 -12.55 17.62 -21.67
CA PRO A 262 -12.65 17.82 -23.10
C PRO A 262 -13.99 18.47 -23.37
N LEU A 263 -13.96 19.63 -24.04
CA LEU A 263 -15.15 20.28 -24.57
C LEU A 263 -15.88 19.22 -25.40
N GLN A 264 -17.07 18.85 -24.94
CA GLN A 264 -17.99 18.04 -25.74
C GLN A 264 -18.17 18.76 -27.08
N PRO A 265 -17.95 18.10 -28.23
CA PRO A 265 -18.35 18.69 -29.50
C PRO A 265 -19.87 18.84 -29.47
N ASN A 266 -20.32 20.09 -29.54
CA ASN A 266 -21.71 20.45 -29.63
C ASN A 266 -22.30 19.78 -30.88
N SER A 267 -23.06 18.71 -30.68
CA SER A 267 -23.79 17.99 -31.71
C SER A 267 -25.27 18.33 -31.53
N GLY A 268 -25.84 19.00 -32.53
CA GLY A 268 -27.29 19.16 -32.65
C GLY A 268 -27.78 20.59 -32.66
N GLY A 269 -27.83 21.16 -33.87
CA GLY A 269 -28.51 22.42 -34.15
C GLY A 269 -28.59 22.67 -35.65
N LEU A 270 -29.11 21.71 -36.40
CA LEU A 270 -29.45 21.91 -37.82
C LEU A 270 -30.54 22.97 -37.91
N GLY A 271 -30.16 24.12 -38.46
CA GLY A 271 -31.01 25.27 -38.69
C GLY A 271 -32.13 24.96 -39.67
N GLY A 272 -33.33 25.40 -39.28
CA GLY A 272 -34.51 25.42 -40.13
C GLY A 272 -34.32 26.35 -41.32
N SER A 273 -34.66 25.83 -42.49
CA SER A 273 -34.82 26.54 -43.75
C SER A 273 -35.99 27.53 -43.66
N HIS A 274 -35.70 28.82 -43.75
CA HIS A 274 -36.66 29.81 -44.25
C HIS A 274 -36.00 30.62 -45.35
N GLY A 275 -36.51 30.43 -46.56
CA GLY A 275 -36.08 31.12 -47.76
C GLY A 275 -36.45 32.60 -47.72
N LEU A 276 -35.57 33.42 -48.26
CA LEU A 276 -35.87 34.77 -48.72
C LEU A 276 -35.50 34.88 -50.21
N PRO A 277 -36.28 35.62 -51.01
CA PRO A 277 -36.18 35.59 -52.46
C PRO A 277 -35.13 36.55 -53.01
N VAL A 278 -34.69 36.17 -54.20
CA VAL A 278 -33.70 36.79 -55.08
C VAL A 278 -34.16 38.15 -55.64
N ARG A 279 -33.25 39.13 -55.60
CA ARG A 279 -33.08 40.29 -56.50
C ARG A 279 -31.58 40.61 -56.42
N GLY A 280 -30.76 40.70 -57.47
CA GLY A 280 -30.97 41.07 -58.87
C GLY A 280 -30.08 42.30 -59.16
N GLY A 281 -29.09 42.18 -60.06
CA GLY A 281 -28.25 43.28 -60.57
C GLY A 281 -26.76 43.13 -60.20
N LEU A 282 -25.81 42.75 -61.08
CA LEU A 282 -25.30 43.29 -62.36
C LEU A 282 -23.89 43.89 -62.16
N GLY A 283 -22.96 43.50 -63.04
CA GLY A 283 -21.62 44.09 -63.25
C GLY A 283 -20.50 43.29 -62.57
N GLY A 284 -19.52 42.71 -63.25
CA GLY A 284 -19.04 42.89 -64.61
C GLY A 284 -17.51 42.94 -64.57
N GLU A 285 -16.86 42.02 -65.29
CA GLU A 285 -15.47 42.11 -65.80
C GLU A 285 -14.35 42.14 -64.73
N GLY A 286 -13.14 41.64 -64.94
CA GLY A 286 -12.48 41.08 -66.10
C GLY A 286 -11.09 40.61 -65.66
N GLU A 287 -10.56 39.71 -66.46
CA GLU A 287 -9.29 39.01 -66.41
C GLU A 287 -7.99 39.85 -66.32
N ARG A 288 -6.94 39.17 -65.79
CA ARG A 288 -5.54 39.07 -66.29
C ARG A 288 -4.40 40.03 -65.86
N PHE A 289 -3.34 39.34 -65.43
CA PHE A 289 -1.88 39.48 -65.64
C PHE A 289 -1.07 40.68 -65.10
N HIS A 290 0.03 40.26 -64.47
CA HIS A 290 1.29 40.94 -64.07
C HIS A 290 1.29 41.81 -62.81
#